data_AF-A0A1Q9PDW4-F1
#
_entry.id   AF-A0A1Q9PDW4-F1
#
_cell.length_a   1.000
_cell.length_b   1.000
_cell.length_c   1.000
_cell.angle_alpha   90.00
_cell.angle_beta   90.00
_cell.angle_gamma   90.00
#
_symmetry.space_group_name_H-M   'P 1'
#
loop_
_entity.id
_entity.type
_entity.pdbx_description
1 polymer ?
#
loop_
_entity_poly.entity_id
_entity_poly.type
_entity_poly.pdbx_seq_one_letter_code
_entity_poly.pdbx_strand_id
1 'polypeptide(L)'
;MKRNKEISLKKSFLIVLLIVQVILISRIQNSSEMTVLGNDVKAYTSIDNIKIYSDDDFITLGFPGNGTEEDPYRIENYDVQSPYFFGIEVEYTTKHFIIQNCIVAAAVHSCIKIDHAASGTARIVDNIITGDIAGIWVFTSRNTIIANNTFQNNGVGIFADGAQNSVIANNTFSVFGLSVYMGDYDNLSDCLSYEVYNNTVNNKPIGWFKNEVDLVFNESSFEQIFFVNCSNLNITNQLSSSNVEGFLGIGLFYCQNVNITENRCGVNVVKGDRINIKNNYFTNTYLIIRSTTAVEIEGNRYKDGYFWSYFEGLNDVKVKNNKFGLNDFSAAIYLVHCYFSTIEGNSFIGSKEHGISLYHCGSLIIRNNEIYDNEIYGLYLRETEDCSIYQNIFARNKEYGVYVKENSIDNVFWFNIFTKNRLFGTAQASDNVATNYWHNTSTSIGNYWDDLGDSNTYSIGGSAGSSDLYPLNDTDDDGMAPDWEIKYDLDPWLDDSADDLDEDGLTNLEEYNNNCNPWKNDTDFDGLLDGEEVQNGSDPLDPNDPNKSSIAVLVSLLALSIVTLSIRRKKAKS
;
A
#
# COMPACT_ATOMS: atom_id res chain seq x y z
N MET A 1 21.07 -24.05 11.43
CA MET A 1 19.65 -23.95 11.82
C MET A 1 19.05 -22.57 11.59
N LYS A 2 19.60 -21.45 12.11
CA LYS A 2 19.08 -20.09 11.85
C LYS A 2 19.00 -19.74 10.35
N ARG A 3 20.08 -19.94 9.59
CA ARG A 3 20.15 -19.70 8.13
C ARG A 3 19.12 -20.50 7.31
N ASN A 4 18.81 -21.74 7.71
CA ASN A 4 17.80 -22.57 7.02
C ASN A 4 16.36 -22.17 7.38
N LYS A 5 16.15 -21.61 8.59
CA LYS A 5 14.85 -21.09 9.02
C LYS A 5 14.54 -19.77 8.30
N GLU A 6 15.55 -18.93 8.09
CA GLU A 6 15.49 -17.68 7.35
C GLU A 6 15.22 -17.89 5.85
N ILE A 7 15.89 -18.86 5.22
CA ILE A 7 15.62 -19.28 3.84
C ILE A 7 14.19 -19.83 3.69
N SER A 8 13.68 -20.53 4.70
CA SER A 8 12.29 -21.03 4.73
C SER A 8 11.26 -19.91 4.83
N LEU A 9 11.48 -18.92 5.71
CA LEU A 9 10.65 -17.71 5.80
C LEU A 9 10.66 -16.88 4.51
N LYS A 10 11.80 -16.78 3.82
CA LYS A 10 11.95 -16.10 2.52
C LYS A 10 11.24 -16.83 1.39
N LYS A 11 11.31 -18.17 1.36
CA LYS A 11 10.49 -18.99 0.44
C LYS A 11 9.01 -18.79 0.73
N SER A 12 8.59 -18.76 1.99
CA SER A 12 7.19 -18.47 2.36
C SER A 12 6.76 -17.06 1.95
N PHE A 13 7.62 -16.04 2.06
CA PHE A 13 7.32 -14.67 1.64
C PHE A 13 7.23 -14.52 0.11
N LEU A 14 8.13 -15.15 -0.63
CA LEU A 14 8.11 -15.18 -2.10
C LEU A 14 6.90 -15.98 -2.62
N ILE A 15 6.60 -17.11 -1.99
CA ILE A 15 5.40 -17.90 -2.26
C ILE A 15 4.16 -17.09 -1.89
N VAL A 16 4.17 -16.30 -0.81
CA VAL A 16 3.08 -15.36 -0.49
C VAL A 16 2.98 -14.28 -1.57
N LEU A 17 4.08 -13.70 -2.06
CA LEU A 17 4.08 -12.68 -3.12
C LEU A 17 3.51 -13.20 -4.45
N LEU A 18 3.83 -14.46 -4.80
CA LEU A 18 3.26 -15.16 -5.96
C LEU A 18 1.80 -15.62 -5.71
N ILE A 19 1.45 -16.12 -4.52
CA ILE A 19 0.07 -16.53 -4.16
C ILE A 19 -0.86 -15.31 -4.07
N VAL A 20 -0.35 -14.17 -3.61
CA VAL A 20 -1.04 -12.88 -3.63
C VAL A 20 -1.38 -12.48 -5.06
N GLN A 21 -0.40 -12.58 -5.97
CA GLN A 21 -0.64 -12.34 -7.40
C GLN A 21 -1.67 -13.32 -7.97
N VAL A 22 -1.69 -14.59 -7.55
CA VAL A 22 -2.68 -15.61 -7.95
C VAL A 22 -4.11 -15.26 -7.51
N ILE A 23 -4.33 -14.77 -6.28
CA ILE A 23 -5.67 -14.47 -5.75
C ILE A 23 -6.35 -13.32 -6.52
N LEU A 24 -5.57 -12.38 -7.03
CA LEU A 24 -6.07 -11.13 -7.61
C LEU A 24 -6.40 -11.22 -9.11
N ILE A 25 -5.68 -12.05 -9.86
CA ILE A 25 -5.92 -12.24 -11.29
C ILE A 25 -7.25 -12.98 -11.55
N SER A 26 -7.77 -13.70 -10.55
CA SER A 26 -9.11 -14.31 -10.58
C SER A 26 -10.27 -13.31 -10.76
N ARG A 27 -10.03 -11.99 -10.66
CA ARG A 27 -11.03 -10.93 -10.78
C ARG A 27 -11.09 -10.25 -12.16
N ILE A 28 -10.19 -10.58 -13.09
CA ILE A 28 -10.16 -9.99 -14.44
C ILE A 28 -10.51 -11.08 -15.45
N GLN A 29 -11.80 -11.31 -15.70
CA GLN A 29 -12.24 -12.06 -16.86
C GLN A 29 -12.83 -11.12 -17.89
N ASN A 30 -12.16 -11.01 -19.03
CA ASN A 30 -12.79 -10.93 -20.35
C ASN A 30 -11.73 -11.22 -21.41
N SER A 31 -11.78 -12.43 -21.98
CA SER A 31 -10.97 -12.80 -23.14
C SER A 31 -11.66 -12.29 -24.41
N SER A 32 -10.94 -11.51 -25.21
CA SER A 32 -11.25 -11.35 -26.63
C SER A 32 -10.35 -12.31 -27.42
N GLU A 33 -10.96 -13.27 -28.11
CA GLU A 33 -10.29 -14.14 -29.08
C GLU A 33 -9.53 -13.29 -30.10
N MET A 34 -8.29 -13.67 -30.43
CA MET A 34 -7.59 -13.06 -31.55
C MET A 34 -6.89 -14.09 -32.44
N THR A 35 -7.05 -13.84 -33.73
CA THR A 35 -6.77 -14.67 -34.89
C THR A 35 -5.28 -14.76 -35.18
N VAL A 36 -4.75 -15.98 -35.35
CA VAL A 36 -3.36 -16.20 -35.80
C VAL A 36 -3.27 -15.96 -37.31
N LEU A 37 -2.47 -14.97 -37.72
CA LEU A 37 -2.11 -14.74 -39.12
C LEU A 37 -1.04 -15.75 -39.56
N GLY A 38 -1.30 -16.41 -40.69
CA GLY A 38 -0.56 -17.57 -41.16
C GLY A 38 0.84 -17.29 -41.70
N ASN A 39 1.70 -18.30 -41.55
CA ASN A 39 2.68 -18.79 -42.53
C ASN A 39 3.12 -20.20 -42.10
N ASP A 40 3.18 -21.14 -43.06
CA ASP A 40 3.63 -22.55 -42.96
C ASP A 40 3.64 -23.21 -41.57
N VAL A 41 2.46 -23.63 -41.11
CA VAL A 41 2.28 -24.31 -39.82
C VAL A 41 2.91 -25.71 -39.89
N LYS A 42 4.10 -25.88 -39.28
CA LYS A 42 4.43 -27.18 -38.68
C LYS A 42 3.32 -27.47 -37.66
N ALA A 43 2.60 -28.57 -37.83
CA ALA A 43 1.53 -28.94 -36.92
C ALA A 43 2.08 -29.08 -35.49
N TYR A 44 1.50 -28.35 -34.54
CA TYR A 44 1.83 -28.48 -33.13
C TYR A 44 1.30 -29.81 -32.60
N THR A 45 2.07 -30.46 -31.72
CA THR A 45 1.62 -31.61 -30.95
C THR A 45 0.91 -31.12 -29.70
N SER A 46 -0.39 -31.42 -29.57
CA SER A 46 -1.17 -31.03 -28.40
C SER A 46 -0.84 -31.92 -27.18
N ILE A 47 -0.64 -31.30 -26.02
CA ILE A 47 -0.37 -31.98 -24.75
C ILE A 47 -0.85 -31.13 -23.57
N ASP A 48 -1.26 -31.76 -22.47
CA ASP A 48 -1.72 -31.03 -21.28
C ASP A 48 -0.57 -30.34 -20.53
N ASN A 49 0.52 -31.07 -20.25
CA ASN A 49 1.72 -30.54 -19.62
C ASN A 49 2.97 -31.36 -19.95
N ILE A 50 4.13 -30.77 -19.69
CA ILE A 50 5.45 -31.42 -19.81
C ILE A 50 6.18 -31.25 -18.49
N LYS A 51 6.67 -32.36 -17.95
CA LYS A 51 7.35 -32.42 -16.65
C LYS A 51 8.68 -33.13 -16.77
N ILE A 52 9.74 -32.40 -16.48
CA ILE A 52 11.11 -32.90 -16.39
C ILE A 52 11.57 -32.66 -14.95
N TYR A 53 11.77 -33.71 -14.17
CA TYR A 53 12.24 -33.62 -12.79
C TYR A 53 13.65 -34.21 -12.61
N SER A 54 14.23 -34.72 -13.70
CA SER A 54 15.56 -35.32 -13.76
C SER A 54 16.05 -35.42 -15.20
N ASP A 55 17.34 -35.71 -15.38
CA ASP A 55 17.95 -35.92 -16.70
C ASP A 55 17.31 -37.08 -17.49
N ASP A 56 16.82 -38.12 -16.79
CA ASP A 56 16.25 -39.32 -17.41
C ASP A 56 14.87 -39.06 -18.03
N ASP A 57 14.16 -38.03 -17.57
CA ASP A 57 12.82 -37.70 -18.06
C ASP A 57 12.85 -37.25 -19.52
N PHE A 58 13.93 -36.58 -19.95
CA PHE A 58 14.10 -36.20 -21.35
C PHE A 58 14.08 -37.40 -22.29
N ILE A 59 14.77 -38.48 -21.89
CA ILE A 59 14.87 -39.73 -22.64
C ILE A 59 13.54 -40.49 -22.56
N THR A 60 12.98 -40.57 -21.35
CA THR A 60 11.74 -41.31 -21.06
C THR A 60 10.55 -40.74 -21.84
N LEU A 61 10.49 -39.41 -21.97
CA LEU A 61 9.46 -38.71 -22.75
C LEU A 61 9.80 -38.63 -24.25
N GLY A 62 10.98 -39.10 -24.66
CA GLY A 62 11.38 -39.21 -26.06
C GLY A 62 11.76 -37.89 -26.72
N PHE A 63 12.21 -36.89 -25.96
CA PHE A 63 12.66 -35.63 -26.54
C PHE A 63 13.97 -35.84 -27.32
N PRO A 64 14.07 -35.31 -28.55
CA PRO A 64 15.25 -35.49 -29.39
C PRO A 64 16.44 -34.70 -28.85
N GLY A 65 17.65 -35.16 -29.18
CA GLY A 65 18.92 -34.62 -28.68
C GLY A 65 19.58 -35.58 -27.70
N ASN A 66 20.76 -35.23 -27.21
CA ASN A 66 21.51 -36.02 -26.23
C ASN A 66 21.87 -35.24 -24.94
N GLY A 67 21.51 -33.95 -24.89
CA GLY A 67 21.68 -33.09 -23.73
C GLY A 67 23.07 -32.47 -23.59
N THR A 68 23.92 -32.52 -24.62
CA THR A 68 25.17 -31.71 -24.69
C THR A 68 24.88 -30.32 -25.26
N GLU A 69 25.84 -29.40 -25.14
CA GLU A 69 25.71 -28.04 -25.69
C GLU A 69 25.51 -28.06 -27.21
N GLU A 70 26.16 -28.99 -27.91
CA GLU A 70 26.06 -29.14 -29.37
C GLU A 70 24.76 -29.83 -29.84
N ASP A 71 24.15 -30.66 -28.99
CA ASP A 71 22.90 -31.37 -29.30
C ASP A 71 21.98 -31.41 -28.06
N PRO A 72 21.45 -30.25 -27.65
CA PRO A 72 20.59 -30.15 -26.46
C PRO A 72 19.30 -30.94 -26.66
N TYR A 73 18.68 -31.37 -25.56
CA TYR A 73 17.32 -31.89 -25.63
C TYR A 73 16.36 -30.81 -26.11
N ARG A 74 15.51 -31.11 -27.10
CA ARG A 74 14.59 -30.13 -27.69
C ARG A 74 13.15 -30.43 -27.31
N ILE A 75 12.53 -29.50 -26.59
CA ILE A 75 11.09 -29.44 -26.36
C ILE A 75 10.55 -28.46 -27.41
N GLU A 76 10.05 -28.97 -28.53
CA GLU A 76 9.72 -28.13 -29.68
C GLU A 76 8.43 -28.52 -30.42
N ASN A 77 7.72 -27.52 -30.95
CA ASN A 77 6.47 -27.69 -31.71
C ASN A 77 5.33 -28.31 -30.89
N TYR A 78 5.21 -27.94 -29.60
CA TYR A 78 4.08 -28.35 -28.75
C TYR A 78 3.06 -27.23 -28.57
N ASP A 79 1.79 -27.61 -28.48
CA ASP A 79 0.69 -26.79 -27.98
C ASP A 79 0.32 -27.32 -26.59
N VAL A 80 0.82 -26.64 -25.56
CA VAL A 80 0.73 -27.04 -24.16
C VAL A 80 -0.38 -26.25 -23.49
N GLN A 81 -1.47 -26.92 -23.12
CA GLN A 81 -2.65 -26.30 -22.52
C GLN A 81 -2.90 -26.90 -21.14
N SER A 82 -2.33 -26.28 -20.09
CA SER A 82 -2.41 -26.80 -18.72
C SER A 82 -3.58 -26.20 -17.92
N PRO A 83 -4.59 -27.00 -17.52
CA PRO A 83 -5.74 -26.51 -16.77
C PRO A 83 -5.51 -26.37 -15.26
N TYR A 84 -4.42 -26.92 -14.70
CA TYR A 84 -4.27 -27.05 -13.24
C TYR A 84 -2.93 -26.60 -12.65
N PHE A 85 -1.83 -26.58 -13.43
CA PHE A 85 -0.48 -26.28 -12.93
C PHE A 85 0.40 -25.62 -14.02
N PHE A 86 1.73 -25.64 -13.86
CA PHE A 86 2.68 -25.25 -14.90
C PHE A 86 2.41 -25.98 -16.23
N GLY A 87 2.60 -25.27 -17.35
CA GLY A 87 2.54 -25.88 -18.68
C GLY A 87 3.77 -26.75 -18.93
N ILE A 88 4.95 -26.14 -18.85
CA ILE A 88 6.24 -26.83 -18.94
C ILE A 88 7.02 -26.61 -17.65
N GLU A 89 7.40 -27.68 -16.98
CA GLU A 89 8.18 -27.64 -15.74
C GLU A 89 9.48 -28.42 -15.94
N VAL A 90 10.61 -27.75 -15.76
CA VAL A 90 11.96 -28.34 -15.82
C VAL A 90 12.69 -28.10 -14.52
N GLU A 91 12.96 -29.18 -13.80
CA GLU A 91 13.67 -29.17 -12.53
C GLU A 91 14.86 -30.13 -12.50
N TYR A 92 15.88 -29.77 -11.71
CA TYR A 92 16.97 -30.67 -11.30
C TYR A 92 17.69 -31.38 -12.46
N THR A 93 17.93 -30.68 -13.56
CA THR A 93 18.66 -31.21 -14.72
C THR A 93 20.09 -30.69 -14.81
N THR A 94 21.02 -31.56 -15.24
CA THR A 94 22.40 -31.21 -15.61
C THR A 94 22.61 -31.07 -17.11
N LYS A 95 21.58 -31.33 -17.92
CA LYS A 95 21.65 -31.43 -19.38
C LYS A 95 21.27 -30.11 -20.04
N HIS A 96 21.89 -29.83 -21.19
CA HIS A 96 21.47 -28.74 -22.06
C HIS A 96 20.11 -29.06 -22.68
N PHE A 97 19.22 -28.08 -22.63
CA PHE A 97 17.88 -28.19 -23.22
C PHE A 97 17.42 -26.86 -23.83
N ILE A 98 16.52 -26.98 -24.79
CA ILE A 98 15.89 -25.85 -25.45
C ILE A 98 14.38 -26.05 -25.52
N ILE A 99 13.63 -25.08 -25.03
CA ILE A 99 12.18 -24.97 -25.21
C ILE A 99 11.97 -23.97 -26.34
N GLN A 100 11.49 -24.45 -27.50
CA GLN A 100 11.37 -23.58 -28.68
C GLN A 100 10.16 -23.85 -29.56
N ASN A 101 9.64 -22.78 -30.18
CA ASN A 101 8.49 -22.88 -31.06
C ASN A 101 7.32 -23.65 -30.42
N CYS A 102 7.00 -23.33 -29.17
CA CYS A 102 5.85 -23.88 -28.46
C CYS A 102 4.81 -22.78 -28.23
N ILE A 103 3.53 -23.19 -28.18
CA ILE A 103 2.45 -22.41 -27.60
C ILE A 103 2.25 -22.97 -26.19
N VAL A 104 2.37 -22.14 -25.16
CA VAL A 104 2.27 -22.59 -23.77
C VAL A 104 1.27 -21.73 -23.03
N ALA A 105 0.22 -22.36 -22.51
CA ALA A 105 -0.77 -21.72 -21.67
C ALA A 105 -1.01 -22.48 -20.36
N ALA A 106 -1.18 -21.71 -19.28
CA ALA A 106 -1.46 -22.23 -17.94
C ALA A 106 -2.45 -21.31 -17.20
N ALA A 107 -3.50 -21.90 -16.62
CA ALA A 107 -4.60 -21.15 -16.00
C ALA A 107 -4.41 -20.83 -14.51
N VAL A 108 -3.53 -21.56 -13.79
CA VAL A 108 -3.46 -21.47 -12.31
C VAL A 108 -2.04 -21.20 -11.80
N HIS A 109 -1.02 -21.31 -12.65
CA HIS A 109 0.39 -21.13 -12.30
C HIS A 109 1.17 -20.50 -13.45
N SER A 110 2.50 -20.41 -13.32
CA SER A 110 3.36 -19.92 -14.40
C SER A 110 3.31 -20.84 -15.62
N CYS A 111 3.44 -20.31 -16.84
CA CYS A 111 3.37 -21.16 -18.03
C CYS A 111 4.60 -22.07 -18.16
N ILE A 112 5.80 -21.52 -17.99
CA ILE A 112 7.06 -22.26 -18.00
C ILE A 112 7.79 -22.02 -16.68
N LYS A 113 8.23 -23.09 -16.02
CA LYS A 113 9.06 -23.02 -14.82
C LYS A 113 10.39 -23.73 -15.06
N ILE A 114 11.48 -23.04 -14.74
CA ILE A 114 12.85 -23.57 -14.74
C ILE A 114 13.42 -23.45 -13.33
N ASP A 115 13.74 -24.58 -12.71
CA ASP A 115 14.26 -24.59 -11.35
C ASP A 115 15.45 -25.55 -11.18
N HIS A 116 16.49 -25.14 -10.45
CA HIS A 116 17.70 -25.93 -10.21
C HIS A 116 18.33 -26.57 -11.48
N ALA A 117 18.20 -25.94 -12.66
CA ALA A 117 18.92 -26.37 -13.86
C ALA A 117 20.41 -25.99 -13.71
N ALA A 118 21.30 -26.89 -14.17
CA ALA A 118 22.72 -26.61 -14.18
C ALA A 118 23.02 -25.33 -14.99
N SER A 119 24.06 -24.62 -14.57
CA SER A 119 24.32 -23.31 -15.14
C SER A 119 24.67 -23.38 -16.63
N GLY A 120 24.02 -22.56 -17.45
CA GLY A 120 24.29 -22.47 -18.89
C GLY A 120 23.52 -23.47 -19.75
N THR A 121 22.66 -24.29 -19.13
CA THR A 121 22.00 -25.38 -19.84
C THR A 121 20.63 -25.02 -20.40
N ALA A 122 19.96 -24.00 -19.86
CA ALA A 122 18.58 -23.67 -20.18
C ALA A 122 18.45 -22.59 -21.27
N ARG A 123 17.67 -22.89 -22.32
CA ARG A 123 17.29 -21.93 -23.37
C ARG A 123 15.78 -21.96 -23.61
N ILE A 124 15.12 -20.80 -23.55
CA ILE A 124 13.69 -20.65 -23.82
C ILE A 124 13.53 -19.61 -24.92
N VAL A 125 13.24 -20.06 -26.14
CA VAL A 125 13.26 -19.18 -27.32
C VAL A 125 12.08 -19.36 -28.26
N ASP A 126 11.65 -18.29 -28.93
CA ASP A 126 10.66 -18.36 -30.01
C ASP A 126 9.31 -19.01 -29.59
N ASN A 127 8.87 -18.82 -28.35
CA ASN A 127 7.60 -19.35 -27.84
C ASN A 127 6.50 -18.29 -27.78
N ILE A 128 5.23 -18.73 -27.86
CA ILE A 128 4.04 -17.92 -27.56
C ILE A 128 3.51 -18.36 -26.20
N ILE A 129 3.45 -17.44 -25.24
CA ILE A 129 3.21 -17.75 -23.83
C ILE A 129 2.01 -16.95 -23.33
N THR A 130 0.98 -17.64 -22.83
CA THR A 130 -0.27 -17.02 -22.37
C THR A 130 -0.75 -17.63 -21.06
N GLY A 131 -0.76 -16.91 -19.97
CA GLY A 131 -1.32 -17.45 -18.73
C GLY A 131 -1.43 -16.42 -17.63
N ASP A 132 -2.27 -16.72 -16.64
CA ASP A 132 -2.77 -15.68 -15.75
C ASP A 132 -1.69 -15.10 -14.82
N ILE A 133 -0.68 -15.88 -14.39
CA ILE A 133 0.32 -15.43 -13.40
C ILE A 133 1.64 -15.01 -14.07
N ALA A 134 2.64 -15.90 -14.13
CA ALA A 134 3.92 -15.59 -14.74
C ALA A 134 4.08 -16.34 -16.07
N GLY A 135 4.52 -15.71 -17.14
CA GLY A 135 4.81 -16.41 -18.38
C GLY A 135 5.96 -17.39 -18.20
N ILE A 136 7.11 -16.89 -17.74
CA ILE A 136 8.27 -17.72 -17.40
C ILE A 136 8.69 -17.40 -15.97
N TRP A 137 8.86 -18.44 -15.15
CA TRP A 137 9.49 -18.35 -13.85
C TRP A 137 10.83 -19.09 -13.87
N VAL A 138 11.93 -18.35 -13.69
CA VAL A 138 13.26 -18.93 -13.50
C VAL A 138 13.66 -18.77 -12.03
N PHE A 139 13.90 -19.90 -11.37
CA PHE A 139 14.36 -19.95 -9.98
C PHE A 139 15.71 -20.65 -9.88
N THR A 140 16.67 -20.01 -9.23
CA THR A 140 18.02 -20.56 -8.91
C THR A 140 18.85 -21.08 -10.09
N SER A 141 18.43 -20.83 -11.34
CA SER A 141 19.02 -21.37 -12.57
C SER A 141 19.75 -20.27 -13.34
N ARG A 142 21.09 -20.34 -13.35
CA ARG A 142 21.99 -19.29 -13.84
C ARG A 142 22.41 -19.49 -15.29
N ASN A 143 22.82 -18.41 -15.95
CA ASN A 143 23.23 -18.43 -17.36
C ASN A 143 22.10 -18.96 -18.28
N THR A 144 20.86 -18.56 -18.00
CA THR A 144 19.69 -18.94 -18.80
C THR A 144 19.53 -17.96 -19.97
N ILE A 145 19.13 -18.45 -21.14
CA ILE A 145 18.79 -17.60 -22.29
C ILE A 145 17.28 -17.58 -22.48
N ILE A 146 16.67 -16.41 -22.40
CA ILE A 146 15.24 -16.18 -22.67
C ILE A 146 15.12 -15.16 -23.80
N ALA A 147 14.85 -15.62 -25.03
CA ALA A 147 14.89 -14.73 -26.18
C ALA A 147 13.77 -14.95 -27.20
N ASN A 148 13.35 -13.88 -27.87
CA ASN A 148 12.37 -13.92 -28.97
C ASN A 148 11.00 -14.52 -28.57
N ASN A 149 10.62 -14.52 -27.29
CA ASN A 149 9.32 -15.03 -26.87
C ASN A 149 8.26 -13.92 -26.95
N THR A 150 7.02 -14.30 -27.24
CA THR A 150 5.85 -13.43 -27.25
C THR A 150 4.95 -13.78 -26.07
N PHE A 151 4.75 -12.83 -25.16
CA PHE A 151 3.94 -12.99 -23.96
C PHE A 151 2.62 -12.24 -24.11
N GLN A 152 1.51 -12.97 -23.97
CA GLN A 152 0.16 -12.44 -24.11
C GLN A 152 -0.62 -12.64 -22.80
N ASN A 153 -1.27 -11.60 -22.29
CA ASN A 153 -2.14 -11.68 -21.11
C ASN A 153 -1.50 -12.34 -19.86
N ASN A 154 -0.20 -12.13 -19.64
CA ASN A 154 0.48 -12.60 -18.44
C ASN A 154 0.49 -11.54 -17.35
N GLY A 155 0.18 -11.92 -16.11
CA GLY A 155 0.30 -11.06 -14.94
C GLY A 155 1.72 -10.49 -14.77
N VAL A 156 2.74 -11.34 -14.95
CA VAL A 156 4.16 -10.98 -15.12
C VAL A 156 4.69 -11.78 -16.32
N GLY A 157 5.42 -11.15 -17.23
CA GLY A 157 6.01 -11.85 -18.37
C GLY A 157 7.11 -12.82 -17.94
N ILE A 158 8.21 -12.27 -17.40
CA ILE A 158 9.33 -13.04 -16.85
C ILE A 158 9.52 -12.68 -15.39
N PHE A 159 9.45 -13.69 -14.53
CA PHE A 159 9.87 -13.60 -13.14
C PHE A 159 11.24 -14.29 -12.99
N ALA A 160 12.28 -13.49 -12.78
CA ALA A 160 13.66 -13.96 -12.66
C ALA A 160 14.13 -13.83 -11.20
N ASP A 161 14.37 -14.97 -10.54
CA ASP A 161 14.84 -15.05 -9.16
C ASP A 161 16.06 -15.98 -9.07
N GLY A 162 17.21 -15.41 -8.67
CA GLY A 162 18.46 -16.15 -8.62
C GLY A 162 18.91 -16.66 -9.99
N ALA A 163 18.53 -15.96 -11.07
CA ALA A 163 18.85 -16.29 -12.46
C ALA A 163 20.08 -15.50 -12.96
N GLN A 164 21.13 -15.38 -12.14
CA GLN A 164 22.30 -14.56 -12.47
C GLN A 164 22.98 -14.97 -13.80
N ASN A 165 23.65 -14.01 -14.45
CA ASN A 165 24.30 -14.13 -15.77
C ASN A 165 23.35 -14.52 -16.92
N SER A 166 22.04 -14.28 -16.77
CA SER A 166 21.07 -14.65 -17.81
C SER A 166 20.90 -13.54 -18.85
N VAL A 167 20.58 -13.97 -20.07
CA VAL A 167 20.27 -13.11 -21.21
C VAL A 167 18.75 -13.07 -21.41
N ILE A 168 18.17 -11.88 -21.39
CA ILE A 168 16.76 -11.64 -21.68
C ILE A 168 16.68 -10.68 -22.86
N ALA A 169 16.37 -11.20 -24.05
CA ALA A 169 16.54 -10.43 -25.28
C ALA A 169 15.39 -10.57 -26.27
N ASN A 170 15.01 -9.47 -26.94
CA ASN A 170 14.05 -9.49 -28.05
C ASN A 170 12.67 -10.09 -27.70
N ASN A 171 12.25 -10.06 -26.44
CA ASN A 171 10.93 -10.54 -26.04
C ASN A 171 9.89 -9.43 -26.16
N THR A 172 8.66 -9.79 -26.48
CA THR A 172 7.51 -8.85 -26.58
C THR A 172 6.46 -9.22 -25.55
N PHE A 173 6.03 -8.25 -24.74
CA PHE A 173 5.05 -8.42 -23.67
C PHE A 173 3.83 -7.52 -23.90
N SER A 174 2.63 -8.08 -23.79
CA SER A 174 1.38 -7.33 -23.99
C SER A 174 0.80 -6.70 -22.71
N VAL A 175 1.44 -6.88 -21.55
CA VAL A 175 0.90 -6.45 -20.25
C VAL A 175 2.00 -6.04 -19.26
N PHE A 176 2.71 -7.00 -18.65
CA PHE A 176 3.82 -6.78 -17.73
C PHE A 176 5.02 -7.55 -18.27
N GLY A 177 6.15 -6.87 -18.47
CA GLY A 177 7.40 -7.49 -18.89
C GLY A 177 8.14 -8.22 -17.78
N LEU A 178 9.14 -7.55 -17.24
CA LEU A 178 10.16 -8.15 -16.40
C LEU A 178 9.96 -7.82 -14.92
N SER A 179 10.04 -8.83 -14.07
CA SER A 179 10.24 -8.69 -12.63
C SER A 179 11.52 -9.43 -12.25
N VAL A 180 12.58 -8.69 -11.91
CA VAL A 180 13.82 -9.27 -11.41
C VAL A 180 13.82 -9.16 -9.89
N TYR A 181 13.78 -10.31 -9.23
CA TYR A 181 14.04 -10.37 -7.81
C TYR A 181 15.56 -10.40 -7.60
N MET A 182 16.10 -9.28 -7.12
CA MET A 182 17.46 -9.20 -6.60
C MET A 182 17.34 -9.11 -5.09
N GLY A 183 17.67 -10.19 -4.39
CA GLY A 183 17.49 -10.31 -2.94
C GLY A 183 18.67 -9.74 -2.14
N ASP A 184 18.54 -9.74 -0.81
CA ASP A 184 19.59 -9.23 0.09
C ASP A 184 20.93 -9.99 0.01
N TYR A 185 20.92 -11.20 -0.55
CA TYR A 185 22.14 -12.00 -0.72
C TYR A 185 22.81 -11.84 -2.08
N ASP A 186 22.11 -11.29 -3.07
CA ASP A 186 22.72 -10.99 -4.36
C ASP A 186 23.72 -9.87 -4.17
N ASN A 187 24.96 -10.09 -4.58
CA ASN A 187 25.96 -9.04 -4.54
C ASN A 187 25.84 -8.15 -5.79
N LEU A 188 26.61 -7.07 -5.82
CA LEU A 188 26.60 -6.15 -6.96
C LEU A 188 26.98 -6.85 -8.29
N SER A 189 27.97 -7.77 -8.28
CA SER A 189 28.35 -8.51 -9.49
C SER A 189 27.23 -9.40 -10.02
N ASP A 190 26.43 -9.99 -9.14
CA ASP A 190 25.25 -10.78 -9.51
C ASP A 190 24.23 -9.91 -10.25
N CYS A 191 23.99 -8.69 -9.76
CA CYS A 191 23.06 -7.74 -10.38
C CYS A 191 23.56 -7.24 -11.75
N LEU A 192 24.86 -6.93 -11.85
CA LEU A 192 25.49 -6.44 -13.08
C LEU A 192 25.57 -7.50 -14.19
N SER A 193 25.48 -8.77 -13.83
CA SER A 193 25.65 -9.90 -14.73
C SER A 193 24.52 -10.09 -15.73
N TYR A 194 23.33 -9.55 -15.47
CA TYR A 194 22.21 -9.66 -16.39
C TYR A 194 22.45 -8.86 -17.68
N GLU A 195 22.06 -9.44 -18.80
CA GLU A 195 22.00 -8.80 -20.11
C GLU A 195 20.54 -8.71 -20.55
N VAL A 196 20.00 -7.49 -20.53
CA VAL A 196 18.60 -7.23 -20.91
C VAL A 196 18.59 -6.20 -22.03
N TYR A 197 18.09 -6.57 -23.21
CA TYR A 197 18.07 -5.66 -24.37
C TYR A 197 16.97 -6.00 -25.36
N ASN A 198 16.51 -4.99 -26.12
CA ASN A 198 15.50 -5.11 -27.17
C ASN A 198 14.17 -5.76 -26.75
N ASN A 199 13.84 -5.73 -25.46
CA ASN A 199 12.54 -6.20 -24.99
C ASN A 199 11.53 -5.05 -25.02
N THR A 200 10.27 -5.35 -25.31
CA THR A 200 9.19 -4.35 -25.30
C THR A 200 8.00 -4.80 -24.47
N VAL A 201 7.41 -3.88 -23.73
CA VAL A 201 6.13 -4.04 -23.02
C VAL A 201 5.16 -3.02 -23.61
N ASN A 202 3.98 -3.46 -24.05
CA ASN A 202 3.00 -2.59 -24.71
C ASN A 202 3.61 -1.75 -25.86
N ASN A 203 4.49 -2.37 -26.66
CA ASN A 203 5.24 -1.75 -27.75
C ASN A 203 6.23 -0.65 -27.35
N LYS A 204 6.48 -0.45 -26.06
CA LYS A 204 7.50 0.47 -25.53
C LYS A 204 8.69 -0.32 -24.99
N PRO A 205 9.91 0.21 -25.08
CA PRO A 205 11.11 -0.50 -24.66
C PRO A 205 11.17 -0.69 -23.14
N ILE A 206 11.87 -1.76 -22.72
CA ILE A 206 12.45 -1.88 -21.38
C ILE A 206 13.83 -1.24 -21.39
N GLY A 207 14.06 -0.28 -20.49
CA GLY A 207 15.36 0.34 -20.25
C GLY A 207 16.17 -0.46 -19.23
N TRP A 208 17.44 -0.76 -19.55
CA TRP A 208 18.36 -1.46 -18.65
C TRP A 208 19.72 -0.74 -18.62
N PHE A 209 19.95 0.04 -17.58
CA PHE A 209 21.11 0.91 -17.42
C PHE A 209 22.06 0.35 -16.36
N LYS A 210 23.36 0.30 -16.66
CA LYS A 210 24.38 -0.24 -15.74
C LYS A 210 25.53 0.75 -15.59
N ASN A 211 25.91 1.07 -14.35
CA ASN A 211 27.06 1.94 -14.04
C ASN A 211 26.97 3.35 -14.65
N GLU A 212 25.77 3.85 -14.89
CA GLU A 212 25.55 5.18 -15.45
C GLU A 212 25.51 6.25 -14.36
N VAL A 213 25.86 7.49 -14.72
CA VAL A 213 25.90 8.63 -13.80
C VAL A 213 25.25 9.84 -14.45
N ASP A 214 24.58 10.68 -13.66
CA ASP A 214 23.98 11.95 -14.08
C ASP A 214 22.91 11.80 -15.16
N LEU A 215 22.03 10.80 -15.00
CA LEU A 215 20.91 10.59 -15.92
C LEU A 215 19.64 11.32 -15.48
N VAL A 216 18.94 11.89 -16.46
CA VAL A 216 17.65 12.55 -16.28
C VAL A 216 16.61 11.91 -17.20
N PHE A 217 15.50 11.48 -16.61
CA PHE A 217 14.33 10.96 -17.31
C PHE A 217 13.14 11.85 -16.97
N ASN A 218 12.59 12.53 -17.97
CA ASN A 218 11.48 13.48 -17.84
C ASN A 218 10.29 13.14 -18.74
N GLU A 219 10.44 12.12 -19.59
CA GLU A 219 9.40 11.63 -20.48
C GLU A 219 9.30 10.10 -20.35
N SER A 220 8.09 9.57 -20.51
CA SER A 220 7.81 8.13 -20.37
C SER A 220 8.18 7.34 -21.63
N SER A 221 9.47 7.40 -22.01
CA SER A 221 10.02 6.72 -23.20
C SER A 221 10.12 5.20 -23.06
N PHE A 222 10.08 4.70 -21.83
CA PHE A 222 10.13 3.29 -21.50
C PHE A 222 8.87 2.89 -20.77
N GLU A 223 8.49 1.61 -20.89
CA GLU A 223 7.40 1.05 -20.10
C GLU A 223 7.89 0.52 -18.74
N GLN A 224 9.14 0.04 -18.72
CA GLN A 224 9.86 -0.32 -17.50
C GLN A 224 11.30 0.17 -17.61
N ILE A 225 11.87 0.65 -16.51
CA ILE A 225 13.24 1.14 -16.46
C ILE A 225 13.94 0.52 -15.25
N PHE A 226 15.11 -0.06 -15.51
CA PHE A 226 15.95 -0.68 -14.50
C PHE A 226 17.32 -0.01 -14.48
N PHE A 227 17.79 0.28 -13.27
CA PHE A 227 19.11 0.84 -13.02
C PHE A 227 19.88 -0.09 -12.09
N VAL A 228 21.10 -0.42 -12.48
CA VAL A 228 22.02 -1.25 -11.68
C VAL A 228 23.30 -0.47 -11.47
N ASN A 229 23.60 -0.16 -10.20
CA ASN A 229 24.81 0.57 -9.80
C ASN A 229 24.94 1.96 -10.45
N CYS A 230 23.81 2.65 -10.64
CA CYS A 230 23.79 3.99 -11.21
C CYS A 230 23.73 5.05 -10.11
N SER A 231 24.18 6.26 -10.41
CA SER A 231 24.14 7.36 -9.42
C SER A 231 23.73 8.70 -10.00
N ASN A 232 23.27 9.60 -9.14
CA ASN A 232 22.79 10.95 -9.51
C ASN A 232 21.68 10.87 -10.56
N LEU A 233 20.59 10.18 -10.20
CA LEU A 233 19.46 9.96 -11.09
C LEU A 233 18.32 10.92 -10.76
N ASN A 234 17.71 11.51 -11.79
CA ASN A 234 16.45 12.22 -11.67
C ASN A 234 15.40 11.57 -12.56
N ILE A 235 14.40 10.93 -11.95
CA ILE A 235 13.38 10.15 -12.64
C ILE A 235 12.02 10.77 -12.37
N THR A 236 11.44 11.38 -13.40
CA THR A 236 10.22 12.17 -13.29
C THR A 236 9.24 11.85 -14.40
N ASN A 237 7.94 12.02 -14.12
CA ASN A 237 6.85 11.90 -15.09
C ASN A 237 6.84 10.58 -15.88
N GLN A 238 7.26 9.48 -15.25
CA GLN A 238 7.12 8.15 -15.80
C GLN A 238 5.67 7.65 -15.61
N LEU A 239 5.06 7.17 -16.70
CA LEU A 239 3.68 6.74 -16.77
C LEU A 239 3.63 5.30 -17.30
N SER A 240 3.08 4.38 -16.52
CA SER A 240 2.76 3.05 -17.05
C SER A 240 1.47 3.10 -17.86
N SER A 241 1.46 2.41 -19.00
CA SER A 241 0.23 2.11 -19.76
C SER A 241 -0.47 0.85 -19.25
N SER A 242 0.19 0.08 -18.39
CA SER A 242 -0.38 -1.12 -17.77
C SER A 242 -1.29 -0.76 -16.60
N ASN A 243 -2.45 -1.39 -16.55
CA ASN A 243 -3.41 -1.31 -15.44
C ASN A 243 -3.34 -2.53 -14.52
N VAL A 244 -2.37 -3.43 -14.72
CA VAL A 244 -2.23 -4.65 -13.94
C VAL A 244 -1.71 -4.33 -12.55
N GLU A 245 -2.35 -4.98 -11.57
CA GLU A 245 -2.00 -4.89 -10.17
C GLU A 245 -0.57 -5.36 -9.91
N GLY A 246 0.21 -4.52 -9.24
CA GLY A 246 1.60 -4.80 -8.92
C GLY A 246 2.57 -4.55 -10.07
N PHE A 247 2.18 -3.80 -11.11
CA PHE A 247 3.10 -3.45 -12.19
C PHE A 247 4.33 -2.68 -11.68
N LEU A 248 5.52 -3.14 -12.07
CA LEU A 248 6.80 -2.48 -11.78
C LEU A 248 7.22 -1.57 -12.93
N GLY A 249 7.26 -0.26 -12.70
CA GLY A 249 7.79 0.69 -13.69
C GLY A 249 9.28 1.01 -13.48
N ILE A 250 9.72 1.20 -12.24
CA ILE A 250 11.09 1.65 -11.93
C ILE A 250 11.75 0.66 -10.97
N GLY A 251 12.84 0.03 -11.41
CA GLY A 251 13.70 -0.82 -10.58
C GLY A 251 15.06 -0.18 -10.33
N LEU A 252 15.45 -0.02 -9.07
CA LEU A 252 16.74 0.49 -8.63
C LEU A 252 17.48 -0.58 -7.83
N PHE A 253 18.66 -0.95 -8.30
CA PHE A 253 19.54 -1.91 -7.62
C PHE A 253 20.89 -1.27 -7.39
N TYR A 254 21.36 -1.20 -6.14
CA TYR A 254 22.65 -0.60 -5.80
C TYR A 254 22.82 0.86 -6.25
N CYS A 255 21.73 1.61 -6.39
CA CYS A 255 21.76 2.98 -6.90
C CYS A 255 21.93 4.01 -5.78
N GLN A 256 22.53 5.16 -6.10
CA GLN A 256 22.80 6.20 -5.11
C GLN A 256 22.36 7.59 -5.58
N ASN A 257 21.95 8.46 -4.66
CA ASN A 257 21.53 9.84 -4.96
C ASN A 257 20.43 9.87 -6.03
N VAL A 258 19.28 9.26 -5.72
CA VAL A 258 18.20 9.11 -6.70
C VAL A 258 16.98 9.91 -6.28
N ASN A 259 16.48 10.74 -7.18
CA ASN A 259 15.20 11.45 -7.03
C ASN A 259 14.15 10.81 -7.93
N ILE A 260 13.04 10.38 -7.35
CA ILE A 260 11.87 9.81 -8.04
C ILE A 260 10.69 10.71 -7.71
N THR A 261 10.22 11.51 -8.67
CA THR A 261 9.11 12.44 -8.42
C THR A 261 8.05 12.47 -9.51
N GLU A 262 6.78 12.66 -9.13
CA GLU A 262 5.65 12.81 -10.07
C GLU A 262 5.41 11.60 -10.99
N ASN A 263 5.89 10.42 -10.59
CA ASN A 263 5.70 9.19 -11.37
C ASN A 263 4.37 8.51 -11.04
N ARG A 264 3.84 7.73 -11.99
CA ARG A 264 2.61 6.94 -11.89
C ARG A 264 2.88 5.47 -12.21
N CYS A 265 3.80 4.87 -11.48
CA CYS A 265 4.20 3.48 -11.67
C CYS A 265 4.81 2.89 -10.38
N GLY A 266 4.85 1.57 -10.29
CA GLY A 266 5.49 0.89 -9.16
C GLY A 266 6.99 1.12 -9.12
N VAL A 267 7.54 1.13 -7.91
CA VAL A 267 8.96 1.38 -7.64
C VAL A 267 9.49 0.25 -6.76
N ASN A 268 10.61 -0.34 -7.18
CA ASN A 268 11.38 -1.30 -6.40
C ASN A 268 12.79 -0.75 -6.17
N VAL A 269 13.21 -0.64 -4.92
CA VAL A 269 14.55 -0.19 -4.53
C VAL A 269 15.20 -1.25 -3.68
N VAL A 270 16.39 -1.70 -4.09
CA VAL A 270 17.16 -2.69 -3.36
C VAL A 270 18.60 -2.19 -3.20
N LYS A 271 19.07 -2.15 -1.95
CA LYS A 271 20.44 -1.77 -1.60
C LYS A 271 20.86 -0.40 -2.12
N GLY A 272 19.93 0.56 -2.12
CA GLY A 272 20.23 1.94 -2.50
C GLY A 272 20.79 2.76 -1.34
N ASP A 273 21.19 3.99 -1.64
CA ASP A 273 21.61 4.98 -0.65
C ASP A 273 21.19 6.39 -1.09
N ARG A 274 20.62 7.19 -0.17
CA ARG A 274 20.10 8.54 -0.46
C ARG A 274 19.05 8.51 -1.58
N ILE A 275 17.90 7.94 -1.27
CA ILE A 275 16.78 7.73 -2.20
C ILE A 275 15.61 8.61 -1.78
N ASN A 276 15.22 9.54 -2.65
CA ASN A 276 14.11 10.48 -2.42
C ASN A 276 12.95 10.11 -3.33
N ILE A 277 11.80 9.77 -2.75
CA ILE A 277 10.58 9.39 -3.45
C ILE A 277 9.51 10.40 -3.05
N LYS A 278 9.27 11.40 -3.91
CA LYS A 278 8.39 12.52 -3.56
C LYS A 278 7.26 12.77 -4.55
N ASN A 279 6.05 13.03 -4.06
CA ASN A 279 4.91 13.44 -4.90
C ASN A 279 4.56 12.45 -6.03
N ASN A 280 4.81 11.15 -5.84
CA ASN A 280 4.42 10.11 -6.78
C ASN A 280 2.99 9.62 -6.51
N TYR A 281 2.41 8.95 -7.50
CA TYR A 281 1.08 8.36 -7.44
C TYR A 281 1.20 6.85 -7.64
N PHE A 282 0.91 6.09 -6.60
CA PHE A 282 0.86 4.64 -6.65
C PHE A 282 -0.60 4.20 -6.78
N THR A 283 -0.96 3.55 -7.87
CA THR A 283 -2.35 3.09 -8.13
C THR A 283 -2.26 1.74 -8.81
N ASN A 284 -2.76 0.68 -8.17
CA ASN A 284 -2.55 -0.69 -8.64
C ASN A 284 -1.07 -1.07 -8.75
N THR A 285 -0.21 -0.50 -7.90
CA THR A 285 1.24 -0.70 -7.93
C THR A 285 1.80 -0.83 -6.53
N TYR A 286 3.09 -1.14 -6.40
CA TYR A 286 3.76 -1.21 -5.11
C TYR A 286 4.90 -0.18 -4.99
N LEU A 287 5.26 0.11 -3.74
CA LEU A 287 6.54 0.69 -3.38
C LEU A 287 7.26 -0.30 -2.48
N ILE A 288 8.33 -0.90 -3.00
CA ILE A 288 9.15 -1.86 -2.26
C ILE A 288 10.53 -1.27 -2.07
N ILE A 289 11.01 -1.27 -0.82
CA ILE A 289 12.35 -0.76 -0.48
C ILE A 289 13.02 -1.75 0.46
N ARG A 290 14.19 -2.26 0.08
CA ARG A 290 14.93 -3.24 0.87
C ARG A 290 16.39 -2.84 1.08
N SER A 291 16.90 -3.07 2.27
CA SER A 291 18.33 -2.93 2.62
C SER A 291 18.94 -1.59 2.18
N THR A 292 18.15 -0.50 2.26
CA THR A 292 18.49 0.82 1.71
C THR A 292 18.65 1.84 2.85
N THR A 293 19.60 2.77 2.71
CA THR A 293 19.90 3.79 3.72
C THR A 293 19.52 5.20 3.26
N ALA A 294 19.21 6.08 4.22
CA ALA A 294 18.86 7.48 3.97
C ALA A 294 17.72 7.62 2.95
N VAL A 295 16.55 7.10 3.29
CA VAL A 295 15.37 7.10 2.42
C VAL A 295 14.38 8.16 2.89
N GLU A 296 13.93 9.01 1.96
CA GLU A 296 12.88 9.98 2.21
C GLU A 296 11.70 9.72 1.28
N ILE A 297 10.53 9.46 1.86
CA ILE A 297 9.27 9.19 1.16
C ILE A 297 8.28 10.28 1.58
N GLU A 298 8.01 11.23 0.69
CA GLU A 298 7.26 12.44 1.04
C GLU A 298 6.15 12.80 0.06
N GLY A 299 4.96 13.16 0.55
CA GLY A 299 3.91 13.73 -0.30
C GLY A 299 3.33 12.78 -1.35
N ASN A 300 3.62 11.47 -1.25
CA ASN A 300 3.13 10.49 -2.21
C ASN A 300 1.67 10.14 -1.93
N ARG A 301 0.95 9.76 -2.98
CA ARG A 301 -0.46 9.37 -2.92
C ARG A 301 -0.60 7.92 -3.37
N TYR A 302 -1.18 7.10 -2.51
CA TYR A 302 -1.54 5.71 -2.81
C TYR A 302 -3.05 5.67 -2.98
N LYS A 303 -3.52 5.40 -4.19
CA LYS A 303 -4.94 5.51 -4.55
C LYS A 303 -5.59 4.13 -4.59
N ASP A 304 -6.83 4.11 -4.12
CA ASP A 304 -7.83 3.05 -4.07
C ASP A 304 -7.57 1.81 -4.95
N GLY A 305 -7.57 0.64 -4.32
CA GLY A 305 -7.42 -0.65 -4.98
C GLY A 305 -6.25 -1.44 -4.43
N TYR A 306 -5.39 -1.95 -5.33
CA TYR A 306 -4.21 -2.72 -4.94
C TYR A 306 -3.01 -1.80 -4.75
N PHE A 307 -2.49 -1.68 -3.53
CA PHE A 307 -1.12 -1.24 -3.36
C PHE A 307 -0.43 -1.96 -2.22
N TRP A 308 0.89 -2.01 -2.32
CA TRP A 308 1.72 -2.61 -1.29
C TRP A 308 2.96 -1.76 -1.04
N SER A 309 3.07 -1.27 0.20
CA SER A 309 4.24 -0.53 0.65
C SER A 309 5.01 -1.42 1.62
N TYR A 310 6.14 -1.95 1.17
CA TYR A 310 6.91 -2.94 1.92
C TYR A 310 8.36 -2.49 2.09
N PHE A 311 8.72 -2.19 3.34
CA PHE A 311 10.01 -1.65 3.74
C PHE A 311 10.75 -2.65 4.63
N GLU A 312 11.91 -3.12 4.18
CA GLU A 312 12.66 -4.17 4.88
C GLU A 312 14.13 -3.78 5.10
N GLY A 313 14.61 -3.94 6.33
CA GLY A 313 16.02 -3.74 6.66
C GLY A 313 16.47 -2.30 6.50
N LEU A 314 15.59 -1.32 6.75
CA LEU A 314 15.90 0.09 6.56
C LEU A 314 16.33 0.75 7.87
N ASN A 315 17.27 1.69 7.77
CA ASN A 315 17.71 2.51 8.90
C ASN A 315 17.66 3.99 8.49
N ASP A 316 17.23 4.85 9.41
CA ASP A 316 17.12 6.31 9.16
C ASP A 316 16.22 6.65 7.96
N VAL A 317 14.99 6.13 8.00
CA VAL A 317 13.94 6.39 6.99
C VAL A 317 12.99 7.45 7.48
N LYS A 318 12.57 8.34 6.58
CA LYS A 318 11.54 9.34 6.81
C LYS A 318 10.36 9.09 5.89
N VAL A 319 9.21 8.75 6.46
CA VAL A 319 7.94 8.62 5.75
C VAL A 319 7.06 9.79 6.19
N LYS A 320 6.87 10.78 5.31
CA LYS A 320 6.27 12.07 5.66
C LYS A 320 5.12 12.49 4.76
N ASN A 321 4.02 12.98 5.33
CA ASN A 321 2.97 13.66 4.56
C ASN A 321 2.43 12.84 3.38
N ASN A 322 2.42 11.51 3.48
CA ASN A 322 1.90 10.63 2.45
C ASN A 322 0.43 10.32 2.72
N LYS A 323 -0.36 10.17 1.66
CA LYS A 323 -1.77 9.79 1.74
C LYS A 323 -1.95 8.37 1.23
N PHE A 324 -2.20 7.44 2.13
CA PHE A 324 -2.56 6.06 1.85
C PHE A 324 -4.09 5.93 1.86
N GLY A 325 -4.68 5.83 0.67
CA GLY A 325 -6.13 5.62 0.49
C GLY A 325 -6.55 4.16 0.67
N LEU A 326 -7.74 3.83 0.19
CA LEU A 326 -8.37 2.51 0.41
C LEU A 326 -7.50 1.38 -0.16
N ASN A 327 -7.04 0.47 0.69
CA ASN A 327 -6.22 -0.66 0.27
C ASN A 327 -7.01 -1.97 0.40
N ASP A 328 -7.38 -2.59 -0.72
CA ASP A 328 -8.13 -3.85 -0.71
C ASP A 328 -7.24 -5.08 -0.49
N PHE A 329 -5.92 -4.88 -0.41
CA PHE A 329 -4.95 -5.95 -0.42
C PHE A 329 -4.39 -6.33 0.94
N SER A 330 -3.82 -5.36 1.67
CA SER A 330 -3.03 -5.63 2.88
C SER A 330 -3.02 -4.40 3.80
N ALA A 331 -2.09 -4.34 4.77
CA ALA A 331 -1.86 -3.09 5.49
C ALA A 331 -1.33 -1.99 4.54
N ALA A 332 -1.60 -0.72 4.84
CA ALA A 332 -1.13 0.37 3.97
C ALA A 332 0.39 0.45 3.91
N ILE A 333 1.08 0.18 5.03
CA ILE A 333 2.53 0.10 5.10
C ILE A 333 3.01 -1.04 6.02
N TYR A 334 3.99 -1.81 5.54
CA TYR A 334 4.74 -2.80 6.32
C TYR A 334 6.19 -2.36 6.51
N LEU A 335 6.63 -2.34 7.76
CA LEU A 335 8.02 -2.17 8.14
C LEU A 335 8.52 -3.45 8.79
N VAL A 336 9.63 -3.95 8.28
CA VAL A 336 10.25 -5.20 8.71
C VAL A 336 11.74 -4.95 8.98
N HIS A 337 12.25 -5.27 10.16
CA HIS A 337 13.65 -5.01 10.51
C HIS A 337 14.07 -3.54 10.30
N CYS A 338 13.18 -2.59 10.61
CA CYS A 338 13.44 -1.16 10.43
C CYS A 338 13.75 -0.48 11.76
N TYR A 339 14.78 0.37 11.78
CA TYR A 339 15.22 1.04 12.98
C TYR A 339 15.49 2.53 12.78
N PHE A 340 15.44 3.30 13.87
CA PHE A 340 15.81 4.73 13.89
C PHE A 340 15.08 5.56 12.83
N SER A 341 13.83 5.22 12.54
CA SER A 341 13.06 5.79 11.44
C SER A 341 11.85 6.58 11.96
N THR A 342 11.38 7.54 11.17
CA THR A 342 10.26 8.43 11.50
C THR A 342 9.11 8.25 10.52
N ILE A 343 7.91 8.04 11.03
CA ILE A 343 6.64 8.05 10.30
C ILE A 343 5.83 9.22 10.82
N GLU A 344 5.67 10.26 10.00
CA GLU A 344 5.14 11.55 10.44
C GLU A 344 4.14 12.18 9.46
N GLY A 345 3.02 12.73 9.94
CA GLY A 345 2.14 13.52 9.08
C GLY A 345 1.38 12.73 8.02
N ASN A 346 1.34 11.39 8.10
CA ASN A 346 0.73 10.56 7.07
C ASN A 346 -0.73 10.23 7.40
N SER A 347 -1.52 10.01 6.35
CA SER A 347 -2.91 9.58 6.46
C SER A 347 -3.05 8.14 5.95
N PHE A 348 -3.59 7.24 6.77
CA PHE A 348 -3.75 5.81 6.52
C PHE A 348 -5.23 5.42 6.67
N ILE A 349 -5.94 5.33 5.55
CA ILE A 349 -7.40 5.20 5.54
C ILE A 349 -7.83 3.90 4.86
N GLY A 350 -8.63 3.09 5.56
CA GLY A 350 -9.38 2.00 4.93
C GLY A 350 -8.55 0.87 4.34
N SER A 351 -7.51 0.42 5.06
CA SER A 351 -6.72 -0.74 4.65
C SER A 351 -7.42 -2.06 5.01
N LYS A 352 -7.21 -3.08 4.18
CA LYS A 352 -7.79 -4.42 4.37
C LYS A 352 -7.31 -5.14 5.61
N GLU A 353 -6.12 -4.78 6.09
CA GLU A 353 -5.59 -5.22 7.38
C GLU A 353 -5.42 -4.04 8.33
N HIS A 354 -4.20 -3.50 8.40
CA HIS A 354 -3.82 -2.45 9.34
C HIS A 354 -3.49 -1.15 8.62
N GLY A 355 -3.53 -0.02 9.30
CA GLY A 355 -2.91 1.20 8.76
C GLY A 355 -1.39 1.00 8.67
N ILE A 356 -0.76 0.72 9.82
CA ILE A 356 0.69 0.53 9.95
C ILE A 356 0.97 -0.85 10.56
N SER A 357 1.86 -1.62 9.94
CA SER A 357 2.33 -2.91 10.46
C SER A 357 3.83 -2.89 10.71
N LEU A 358 4.24 -3.22 11.95
CA LEU A 358 5.63 -3.28 12.38
C LEU A 358 6.01 -4.71 12.76
N TYR A 359 7.13 -5.19 12.21
CA TYR A 359 7.69 -6.50 12.52
C TYR A 359 9.21 -6.40 12.76
N HIS A 360 9.70 -6.83 13.92
CA HIS A 360 11.14 -6.72 14.26
C HIS A 360 11.69 -5.29 14.12
N CYS A 361 10.94 -4.29 14.55
CA CYS A 361 11.35 -2.89 14.39
C CYS A 361 11.72 -2.28 15.75
N GLY A 362 12.52 -1.22 15.75
CA GLY A 362 12.81 -0.53 17.01
C GLY A 362 13.33 0.89 16.89
N SER A 363 13.25 1.62 18.00
CA SER A 363 13.65 3.04 18.06
C SER A 363 12.96 3.88 16.96
N LEU A 364 11.69 3.61 16.70
CA LEU A 364 10.88 4.37 15.74
C LEU A 364 10.19 5.56 16.41
N ILE A 365 9.99 6.62 15.63
CA ILE A 365 9.11 7.73 15.99
C ILE A 365 7.90 7.69 15.06
N ILE A 366 6.71 7.48 15.62
CA ILE A 366 5.45 7.49 14.88
C ILE A 366 4.61 8.62 15.46
N ARG A 367 4.44 9.70 14.69
CA ARG A 367 3.75 10.89 15.20
C ARG A 367 2.93 11.65 14.20
N ASN A 368 1.93 12.40 14.66
CA ASN A 368 1.12 13.25 13.79
C ASN A 368 0.51 12.48 12.61
N ASN A 369 0.15 11.20 12.79
CA ASN A 369 -0.48 10.41 11.74
C ASN A 369 -1.97 10.24 12.00
N GLU A 370 -2.72 10.25 10.91
CA GLU A 370 -4.15 9.98 10.85
C GLU A 370 -4.37 8.53 10.44
N ILE A 371 -4.97 7.70 11.30
CA ILE A 371 -5.09 6.25 11.08
C ILE A 371 -6.54 5.81 11.30
N TYR A 372 -7.28 5.71 10.20
CA TYR A 372 -8.74 5.60 10.22
C TYR A 372 -9.29 4.41 9.44
N ASP A 373 -10.44 3.91 9.91
CA ASP A 373 -11.34 3.04 9.14
C ASP A 373 -10.68 1.76 8.60
N ASN A 374 -9.57 1.29 9.20
CA ASN A 374 -8.90 0.07 8.79
C ASN A 374 -9.69 -1.17 9.26
N GLU A 375 -9.71 -2.22 8.44
CA GLU A 375 -10.54 -3.42 8.66
C GLU A 375 -10.10 -4.30 9.83
N ILE A 376 -8.88 -4.08 10.37
CA ILE A 376 -8.40 -4.77 11.57
C ILE A 376 -7.91 -3.75 12.61
N TYR A 377 -6.66 -3.29 12.51
CA TYR A 377 -6.06 -2.41 13.54
C TYR A 377 -5.56 -1.12 12.92
N GLY A 378 -5.48 -0.04 13.69
CA GLY A 378 -4.77 1.14 13.21
C GLY A 378 -3.27 0.86 13.09
N LEU A 379 -2.66 0.50 14.21
CA LEU A 379 -1.23 0.18 14.33
C LEU A 379 -1.03 -1.20 14.97
N TYR A 380 -0.25 -2.05 14.29
CA TYR A 380 0.06 -3.40 14.73
C TYR A 380 1.55 -3.54 15.06
N LEU A 381 1.86 -3.95 16.30
CA LEU A 381 3.21 -4.16 16.81
C LEU A 381 3.46 -5.64 17.08
N ARG A 382 4.53 -6.15 16.48
CA ARG A 382 5.04 -7.50 16.74
C ARG A 382 6.57 -7.51 16.78
N GLU A 383 7.13 -8.01 17.87
CA GLU A 383 8.57 -8.06 18.12
C GLU A 383 9.20 -6.65 17.97
N THR A 384 8.58 -5.62 18.55
CA THR A 384 9.04 -4.22 18.44
C THR A 384 9.55 -3.64 19.76
N GLU A 385 10.59 -2.81 19.70
CA GLU A 385 11.20 -2.24 20.93
C GLU A 385 11.45 -0.73 20.86
N ASP A 386 11.37 -0.05 21.99
CA ASP A 386 11.83 1.34 22.16
C ASP A 386 11.21 2.34 21.17
N CYS A 387 9.97 2.09 20.72
CA CYS A 387 9.29 3.02 19.82
C CYS A 387 8.53 4.11 20.60
N SER A 388 8.55 5.34 20.09
CA SER A 388 7.76 6.47 20.58
C SER A 388 6.59 6.75 19.63
N ILE A 389 5.37 6.55 20.13
CA ILE A 389 4.12 6.71 19.39
C ILE A 389 3.32 7.84 20.03
N TYR A 390 3.24 9.01 19.39
CA TYR A 390 2.57 10.18 19.99
C TYR A 390 1.95 11.13 18.99
N GLN A 391 0.94 11.91 19.39
CA GLN A 391 0.20 12.81 18.48
C GLN A 391 -0.41 12.09 17.28
N ASN A 392 -0.79 10.83 17.40
CA ASN A 392 -1.51 10.15 16.33
C ASN A 392 -2.99 10.09 16.65
N ILE A 393 -3.81 10.10 15.60
CA ILE A 393 -5.23 9.85 15.71
C ILE A 393 -5.51 8.43 15.24
N PHE A 394 -6.01 7.59 16.14
CA PHE A 394 -6.50 6.26 15.85
C PHE A 394 -8.01 6.28 15.97
N ALA A 395 -8.71 6.11 14.85
CA ALA A 395 -10.15 6.29 14.88
C ALA A 395 -10.92 5.33 13.97
N ARG A 396 -12.06 4.82 14.47
CA ARG A 396 -12.97 3.94 13.71
C ARG A 396 -12.30 2.72 13.07
N ASN A 397 -11.15 2.27 13.60
CA ASN A 397 -10.58 0.99 13.19
C ASN A 397 -11.49 -0.13 13.70
N LYS A 398 -11.72 -1.16 12.88
CA LYS A 398 -12.76 -2.17 13.14
C LYS A 398 -12.52 -2.97 14.42
N GLU A 399 -11.25 -3.27 14.71
CA GLU A 399 -10.79 -3.74 16.01
C GLU A 399 -10.01 -2.62 16.73
N TYR A 400 -8.89 -2.91 17.38
CA TYR A 400 -8.18 -1.92 18.18
C TYR A 400 -7.49 -0.82 17.34
N GLY A 401 -7.42 0.40 17.89
CA GLY A 401 -6.57 1.46 17.34
C GLY A 401 -5.10 1.04 17.35
N VAL A 402 -4.65 0.46 18.46
CA VAL A 402 -3.30 -0.11 18.62
C VAL A 402 -3.40 -1.54 19.15
N TYR A 403 -2.67 -2.47 18.53
CA TYR A 403 -2.55 -3.86 18.98
C TYR A 403 -1.09 -4.26 19.16
N VAL A 404 -0.72 -4.58 20.39
CA VAL A 404 0.65 -4.96 20.79
C VAL A 404 0.70 -6.44 21.17
N LYS A 405 1.64 -7.18 20.56
CA LYS A 405 1.85 -8.61 20.85
C LYS A 405 3.30 -9.05 20.66
N GLU A 406 3.59 -10.26 21.17
CA GLU A 406 4.83 -11.04 20.95
C GLU A 406 6.13 -10.22 21.11
N ASN A 407 6.71 -10.20 22.31
CA ASN A 407 7.99 -9.53 22.62
C ASN A 407 8.08 -8.07 22.15
N SER A 408 6.94 -7.37 22.08
CA SER A 408 6.93 -5.94 21.79
C SER A 408 7.00 -5.17 23.11
N ILE A 409 8.16 -4.62 23.46
CA ILE A 409 8.49 -4.13 24.80
C ILE A 409 8.99 -2.68 24.76
N ASP A 410 8.85 -1.98 25.88
CA ASP A 410 9.41 -0.64 26.09
C ASP A 410 8.97 0.39 25.05
N ASN A 411 7.81 0.17 24.42
CA ASN A 411 7.19 1.16 23.54
C ASN A 411 6.37 2.15 24.37
N VAL A 412 6.36 3.42 23.97
CA VAL A 412 5.74 4.51 24.71
C VAL A 412 4.65 5.17 23.86
N PHE A 413 3.41 5.14 24.36
CA PHE A 413 2.22 5.72 23.74
C PHE A 413 1.74 6.90 24.57
N TRP A 414 1.78 8.12 24.03
CA TRP A 414 1.34 9.31 24.74
C TRP A 414 0.80 10.39 23.80
N PHE A 415 -0.10 11.23 24.29
CA PHE A 415 -0.70 12.33 23.53
C PHE A 415 -1.29 11.87 22.19
N ASN A 416 -1.84 10.64 22.14
CA ASN A 416 -2.60 10.14 21.00
C ASN A 416 -4.10 10.29 21.27
N ILE A 417 -4.90 10.35 20.21
CA ILE A 417 -6.37 10.34 20.28
C ILE A 417 -6.86 8.97 19.86
N PHE A 418 -7.62 8.30 20.74
CA PHE A 418 -8.34 7.07 20.45
C PHE A 418 -9.85 7.35 20.45
N THR A 419 -10.51 7.18 19.30
CA THR A 419 -11.97 7.29 19.22
C THR A 419 -12.63 6.20 18.39
N LYS A 420 -13.72 5.62 18.90
CA LYS A 420 -14.60 4.68 18.17
C LYS A 420 -13.86 3.48 17.58
N ASN A 421 -12.71 3.09 18.14
CA ASN A 421 -12.05 1.84 17.74
C ASN A 421 -12.74 0.67 18.43
N ARG A 422 -12.76 -0.49 17.77
CA ARG A 422 -13.34 -1.73 18.29
C ARG A 422 -14.78 -1.47 18.74
N LEU A 423 -15.62 -1.07 17.79
CA LEU A 423 -17.03 -0.78 18.05
C LEU A 423 -17.66 -1.96 18.81
N PHE A 424 -18.28 -1.68 19.96
CA PHE A 424 -18.84 -2.67 20.92
C PHE A 424 -17.82 -3.44 21.79
N GLY A 425 -16.55 -3.05 21.78
CA GLY A 425 -15.52 -3.53 22.71
C GLY A 425 -15.54 -2.82 24.07
N THR A 426 -14.68 -3.27 24.97
CA THR A 426 -14.49 -2.66 26.31
C THR A 426 -13.19 -1.85 26.41
N ALA A 427 -12.42 -1.77 25.33
CA ALA A 427 -11.15 -1.06 25.27
C ALA A 427 -10.80 -0.76 23.80
N GLN A 428 -10.20 0.39 23.55
CA GLN A 428 -9.81 0.84 22.22
C GLN A 428 -8.42 0.39 21.78
N ALA A 429 -7.57 -0.01 22.73
CA ALA A 429 -6.25 -0.57 22.48
C ALA A 429 -6.05 -1.89 23.21
N SER A 430 -5.08 -2.69 22.75
CA SER A 430 -4.70 -3.92 23.43
C SER A 430 -3.20 -4.11 23.54
N ASP A 431 -2.79 -4.52 24.73
CA ASP A 431 -1.44 -4.86 25.11
C ASP A 431 -1.40 -6.29 25.68
N ASN A 432 -0.71 -7.18 24.98
CA ASN A 432 -0.60 -8.60 25.35
C ASN A 432 0.78 -8.95 25.92
N VAL A 433 1.64 -7.96 26.14
CA VAL A 433 3.04 -8.12 26.55
C VAL A 433 3.38 -7.09 27.64
N ALA A 434 4.28 -7.43 28.55
CA ALA A 434 4.66 -6.52 29.64
C ALA A 434 5.58 -5.38 29.13
N THR A 435 5.73 -4.34 29.96
CA THR A 435 6.70 -3.23 29.87
C THR A 435 6.48 -2.14 28.81
N ASN A 436 5.34 -2.11 28.14
CA ASN A 436 4.94 -0.92 27.38
C ASN A 436 4.35 0.15 28.31
N TYR A 437 4.51 1.41 27.95
CA TYR A 437 4.03 2.57 28.70
C TYR A 437 2.94 3.29 27.91
N TRP A 438 1.78 3.47 28.52
CA TRP A 438 0.64 4.18 27.92
C TRP A 438 0.57 5.64 28.37
N HIS A 439 1.72 6.21 28.71
CA HIS A 439 1.91 7.62 28.98
C HIS A 439 3.39 7.97 28.82
N ASN A 440 3.70 9.25 28.69
CA ASN A 440 5.05 9.75 28.75
C ASN A 440 5.58 9.59 30.18
N THR A 441 6.66 8.83 30.36
CA THR A 441 7.21 8.49 31.68
C THR A 441 7.91 9.65 32.36
N SER A 442 8.24 10.71 31.62
CA SER A 442 8.90 11.91 32.15
C SER A 442 7.92 13.01 32.52
N THR A 443 6.82 13.15 31.79
CA THR A 443 5.83 14.24 31.99
C THR A 443 4.52 13.78 32.62
N SER A 444 4.27 12.47 32.71
CA SER A 444 2.98 11.91 33.16
C SER A 444 1.81 12.43 32.31
N ILE A 445 2.01 12.52 30.99
CA ILE A 445 0.97 12.84 30.01
C ILE A 445 0.59 11.55 29.30
N GLY A 446 -0.69 11.13 29.41
CA GLY A 446 -1.24 9.94 28.77
C GLY A 446 -1.89 10.25 27.42
N ASN A 447 -2.93 9.52 27.08
CA ASN A 447 -3.66 9.60 25.81
C ASN A 447 -5.12 10.02 26.04
N TYR A 448 -5.75 10.54 25.00
CA TYR A 448 -7.19 10.78 25.00
C TYR A 448 -7.94 9.51 24.61
N TRP A 449 -9.05 9.24 25.32
CA TRP A 449 -9.91 8.08 25.10
C TRP A 449 -11.38 8.52 25.11
N ASP A 450 -12.08 8.42 23.98
CA ASP A 450 -13.48 8.87 23.88
C ASP A 450 -14.46 8.06 24.76
N ASP A 451 -14.04 6.91 25.28
CA ASP A 451 -14.79 6.05 26.18
C ASP A 451 -14.27 6.07 27.64
N LEU A 452 -13.49 7.10 28.03
CA LEU A 452 -12.94 7.23 29.40
C LEU A 452 -14.03 7.32 30.49
N GLY A 453 -15.09 8.09 30.23
CA GLY A 453 -16.13 8.41 31.21
C GLY A 453 -15.59 9.14 32.44
N ASP A 454 -16.12 8.82 33.63
CA ASP A 454 -15.71 9.46 34.90
C ASP A 454 -14.41 8.87 35.50
N SER A 455 -13.69 8.03 34.74
CA SER A 455 -12.51 7.34 35.24
C SER A 455 -11.27 8.24 35.21
N ASN A 456 -10.43 8.16 36.24
CA ASN A 456 -9.13 8.85 36.27
C ASN A 456 -8.00 8.04 35.61
N THR A 457 -8.31 6.83 35.13
CA THR A 457 -7.35 5.92 34.47
C THR A 457 -8.06 5.14 33.38
N TYR A 458 -7.38 4.84 32.28
CA TYR A 458 -7.92 4.00 31.22
C TYR A 458 -7.31 2.60 31.25
N SER A 459 -8.14 1.56 31.24
CA SER A 459 -7.65 0.17 31.21
C SER A 459 -7.37 -0.27 29.77
N ILE A 460 -6.16 -0.74 29.51
CA ILE A 460 -5.79 -1.26 28.19
C ILE A 460 -6.20 -2.72 28.09
N GLY A 461 -6.82 -3.12 26.98
CA GLY A 461 -7.23 -4.50 26.76
C GLY A 461 -6.04 -5.46 26.66
N GLY A 462 -6.29 -6.77 26.72
CA GLY A 462 -5.25 -7.80 26.55
C GLY A 462 -4.67 -8.33 27.86
N SER A 463 -3.70 -9.23 27.75
CA SER A 463 -3.19 -10.01 28.87
C SER A 463 -2.14 -9.31 29.74
N ALA A 464 -1.64 -8.14 29.34
CA ALA A 464 -0.59 -7.43 30.09
C ALA A 464 -1.11 -6.79 31.39
N GLY A 465 -2.41 -6.47 31.47
CA GLY A 465 -2.98 -5.70 32.57
C GLY A 465 -2.48 -4.24 32.58
N SER A 466 -2.08 -3.72 31.42
CA SER A 466 -1.61 -2.34 31.25
C SER A 466 -2.75 -1.33 31.45
N SER A 467 -2.40 -0.12 31.86
CA SER A 467 -3.34 1.00 31.99
C SER A 467 -2.64 2.32 31.64
N ASP A 468 -3.40 3.26 31.11
CA ASP A 468 -3.03 4.67 31.06
C ASP A 468 -3.43 5.31 32.39
N LEU A 469 -2.42 5.77 33.14
CA LEU A 469 -2.61 6.38 34.45
C LEU A 469 -2.88 7.90 34.39
N TYR A 470 -2.73 8.49 33.22
CA TYR A 470 -2.80 9.94 33.03
C TYR A 470 -3.59 10.30 31.77
N PRO A 471 -4.81 9.75 31.57
CA PRO A 471 -5.59 10.02 30.39
C PRO A 471 -5.93 11.50 30.27
N LEU A 472 -6.12 11.95 29.03
CA LEU A 472 -6.46 13.32 28.67
C LEU A 472 -7.96 13.44 28.45
N ASN A 473 -8.52 14.61 28.78
CA ASN A 473 -9.91 14.96 28.49
C ASN A 473 -10.03 15.82 27.22
N ASP A 474 -8.98 16.55 26.89
CA ASP A 474 -8.89 17.58 25.87
C ASP A 474 -7.40 17.64 25.46
N THR A 475 -7.11 17.81 24.16
CA THR A 475 -5.74 17.76 23.63
C THR A 475 -5.08 19.12 23.46
N ASP A 476 -5.83 20.21 23.32
CA ASP A 476 -5.30 21.58 23.22
C ASP A 476 -5.84 22.54 24.29
N ASP A 477 -6.66 22.03 25.21
CA ASP A 477 -7.21 22.75 26.37
C ASP A 477 -8.16 23.90 25.98
N ASP A 478 -8.81 23.81 24.82
CA ASP A 478 -9.73 24.83 24.31
C ASP A 478 -11.20 24.65 24.77
N GLY A 479 -11.49 23.52 25.42
CA GLY A 479 -12.80 23.18 25.96
C GLY A 479 -13.68 22.36 25.03
N MET A 480 -13.20 22.00 23.84
CA MET A 480 -13.84 21.06 22.93
C MET A 480 -13.21 19.66 23.06
N ALA A 481 -14.03 18.64 22.80
CA ALA A 481 -13.55 17.27 22.87
C ALA A 481 -12.99 16.84 21.50
N PRO A 482 -11.81 16.18 21.45
CA PRO A 482 -11.18 15.76 20.19
C PRO A 482 -12.06 14.92 19.27
N ASP A 483 -12.95 14.09 19.82
CA ASP A 483 -13.84 13.26 19.01
C ASP A 483 -14.98 14.04 18.34
N TRP A 484 -15.35 15.20 18.90
CA TRP A 484 -16.28 16.15 18.28
C TRP A 484 -15.59 16.93 17.16
N GLU A 485 -14.38 17.42 17.42
CA GLU A 485 -13.58 18.15 16.43
C GLU A 485 -13.29 17.28 15.20
N ILE A 486 -12.85 16.03 15.41
CA ILE A 486 -12.64 15.05 14.33
C ILE A 486 -13.93 14.75 13.57
N LYS A 487 -15.10 14.75 14.23
CA LYS A 487 -16.39 14.49 13.56
C LYS A 487 -16.76 15.61 12.59
N TYR A 488 -16.37 16.84 12.91
CA TYR A 488 -16.66 18.03 12.13
C TYR A 488 -15.44 18.57 11.38
N ASP A 489 -14.36 17.80 11.20
CA ASP A 489 -13.17 18.24 10.45
C ASP A 489 -12.49 19.53 11.00
N LEU A 490 -12.52 19.75 12.32
CA LEU A 490 -11.70 20.76 13.03
C LEU A 490 -10.32 20.18 13.41
N ASP A 491 -9.40 21.02 13.91
CA ASP A 491 -8.03 20.61 14.27
C ASP A 491 -7.87 20.40 15.80
N PRO A 492 -7.87 19.14 16.31
CA PRO A 492 -7.81 18.83 17.74
C PRO A 492 -6.46 19.13 18.42
N TRP A 493 -5.58 19.84 17.74
CA TRP A 493 -4.25 20.22 18.22
C TRP A 493 -4.07 21.74 18.26
N LEU A 494 -5.13 22.50 18.03
CA LEU A 494 -5.13 23.94 17.91
C LEU A 494 -6.42 24.52 18.52
N ASP A 495 -6.27 25.34 19.56
CA ASP A 495 -7.36 26.17 20.10
C ASP A 495 -7.95 27.07 19.00
N ASP A 496 -9.04 26.57 18.41
CA ASP A 496 -9.88 27.24 17.43
C ASP A 496 -11.30 27.51 17.99
N SER A 497 -11.47 27.29 19.30
CA SER A 497 -12.69 27.50 20.08
C SER A 497 -13.43 28.84 19.84
N ALA A 498 -12.70 29.89 19.44
CA ALA A 498 -13.21 31.23 19.21
C ALA A 498 -13.52 31.56 17.74
N ASP A 499 -13.22 30.65 16.81
CA ASP A 499 -13.58 30.80 15.40
C ASP A 499 -15.09 30.55 15.19
N ASP A 500 -15.65 31.11 14.12
CA ASP A 500 -17.06 30.99 13.70
C ASP A 500 -17.00 30.63 12.21
N LEU A 501 -17.08 29.33 11.93
CA LEU A 501 -16.72 28.75 10.63
C LEU A 501 -17.79 28.96 9.55
N ASP A 502 -19.05 29.14 9.94
CA ASP A 502 -20.19 29.33 9.03
C ASP A 502 -20.87 30.72 9.12
N GLU A 503 -20.32 31.59 9.97
CA GLU A 503 -20.70 33.00 10.14
C GLU A 503 -22.14 33.20 10.63
N ASP A 504 -22.64 32.30 11.47
CA ASP A 504 -23.99 32.35 12.04
C ASP A 504 -24.06 33.11 13.39
N GLY A 505 -22.89 33.39 13.98
CA GLY A 505 -22.74 34.12 15.23
C GLY A 505 -22.51 33.25 16.46
N LEU A 506 -22.38 31.94 16.33
CA LEU A 506 -21.83 31.04 17.35
C LEU A 506 -20.36 30.75 17.07
N THR A 507 -19.55 30.74 18.13
CA THR A 507 -18.20 30.20 18.07
C THR A 507 -18.19 28.68 18.05
N ASN A 508 -17.13 28.04 17.56
CA ASN A 508 -16.96 26.58 17.58
C ASN A 508 -17.27 25.98 18.97
N LEU A 509 -16.80 26.65 20.04
CA LEU A 509 -17.08 26.22 21.42
C LEU A 509 -18.56 26.36 21.80
N GLU A 510 -19.22 27.43 21.36
CA GLU A 510 -20.66 27.59 21.58
C GLU A 510 -21.46 26.52 20.81
N GLU A 511 -21.05 26.18 19.60
CA GLU A 511 -21.66 25.10 18.83
C GLU A 511 -21.43 23.73 19.44
N TYR A 512 -20.22 23.47 19.94
CA TYR A 512 -19.91 22.28 20.73
C TYR A 512 -20.87 22.16 21.92
N ASN A 513 -21.05 23.24 22.67
CA ASN A 513 -21.94 23.28 23.84
C ASN A 513 -23.42 23.12 23.49
N ASN A 514 -23.84 23.56 22.29
CA ASN A 514 -25.22 23.46 21.82
C ASN A 514 -25.48 22.21 20.93
N ASN A 515 -24.46 21.39 20.66
CA ASN A 515 -24.50 20.24 19.74
C ASN A 515 -24.87 20.60 18.28
N CYS A 516 -24.58 21.83 17.86
CA CYS A 516 -24.78 22.30 16.49
C CYS A 516 -23.68 21.76 15.55
N ASN A 517 -23.70 22.19 14.29
CA ASN A 517 -22.72 21.80 13.28
C ASN A 517 -21.94 23.02 12.80
N PRO A 518 -20.62 23.11 13.05
CA PRO A 518 -19.79 24.28 12.75
C PRO A 518 -19.63 24.64 11.28
N TRP A 519 -20.18 23.84 10.38
CA TRP A 519 -20.17 24.12 8.95
C TRP A 519 -21.57 24.39 8.41
N LYS A 520 -22.55 24.60 9.28
CA LYS A 520 -23.96 24.80 8.95
C LYS A 520 -24.59 25.80 9.88
N ASN A 521 -24.77 26.99 9.33
CA ASN A 521 -25.44 28.10 9.97
C ASN A 521 -26.92 27.86 10.34
N ASP A 522 -27.49 26.68 10.02
CA ASP A 522 -28.84 26.21 10.30
C ASP A 522 -28.76 24.67 10.37
N THR A 523 -28.58 24.14 11.58
CA THR A 523 -28.27 22.72 11.79
C THR A 523 -29.48 21.82 11.53
N ASP A 524 -30.68 22.27 11.88
CA ASP A 524 -31.91 21.48 11.80
C ASP A 524 -32.74 21.71 10.52
N PHE A 525 -32.34 22.70 9.72
CA PHE A 525 -32.90 23.09 8.44
C PHE A 525 -34.32 23.67 8.50
N ASP A 526 -34.67 24.37 9.57
CA ASP A 526 -35.97 25.05 9.72
C ASP A 526 -36.00 26.47 9.12
N GLY A 527 -34.83 27.01 8.79
CA GLY A 527 -34.63 28.33 8.18
C GLY A 527 -34.27 29.46 9.16
N LEU A 528 -34.09 29.17 10.45
CA LEU A 528 -33.42 30.03 11.42
C LEU A 528 -31.92 29.73 11.50
N LEU A 529 -31.14 30.70 11.96
CA LEU A 529 -29.72 30.48 12.22
C LEU A 529 -29.52 29.95 13.63
N ASP A 530 -28.63 28.98 13.84
CA ASP A 530 -28.39 28.40 15.17
C ASP A 530 -28.03 29.50 16.20
N GLY A 531 -27.19 30.47 15.79
CA GLY A 531 -26.87 31.65 16.58
C GLY A 531 -28.05 32.55 16.93
N GLU A 532 -29.02 32.74 16.03
CA GLU A 532 -30.26 33.48 16.34
C GLU A 532 -31.12 32.71 17.35
N GLU A 533 -31.16 31.39 17.21
CA GLU A 533 -31.95 30.51 18.08
C GLU A 533 -31.40 30.46 19.49
N VAL A 534 -30.10 30.20 19.65
CA VAL A 534 -29.42 30.22 20.95
C VAL A 534 -29.58 31.59 21.62
N GLN A 535 -29.41 32.69 20.87
CA GLN A 535 -29.59 34.04 21.41
C GLN A 535 -31.04 34.31 21.88
N ASN A 536 -32.04 33.75 21.19
CA ASN A 536 -33.45 33.87 21.55
C ASN A 536 -33.91 32.77 22.55
N GLY A 537 -33.05 31.78 22.82
CA GLY A 537 -33.30 30.61 23.64
C GLY A 537 -34.36 29.67 23.07
N SER A 538 -34.41 29.50 21.74
CA SER A 538 -34.98 28.30 21.10
C SER A 538 -33.92 27.18 20.99
N ASP A 539 -34.35 25.99 20.59
CA ASP A 539 -33.52 24.80 20.40
C ASP A 539 -33.05 24.68 18.94
N PRO A 540 -31.76 24.91 18.63
CA PRO A 540 -31.21 24.87 17.26
C PRO A 540 -31.17 23.46 16.63
N LEU A 541 -31.71 22.46 17.32
CA LEU A 541 -31.77 21.07 16.88
C LEU A 541 -33.21 20.56 16.70
N ASP A 542 -34.23 21.37 17.00
CA ASP A 542 -35.64 21.01 16.84
C ASP A 542 -36.31 21.88 15.78
N PRO A 543 -36.53 21.35 14.55
CA PRO A 543 -37.09 22.13 13.44
C PRO A 543 -38.59 22.46 13.63
N ASN A 544 -39.15 22.13 14.80
CA ASN A 544 -40.50 22.46 15.21
C ASN A 544 -40.55 23.32 16.48
N ASP A 545 -39.42 23.82 17.00
CA ASP A 545 -39.44 24.76 18.13
C ASP A 545 -40.24 26.02 17.70
N PRO A 546 -41.25 26.45 18.47
CA PRO A 546 -41.94 27.70 18.24
C PRO A 546 -41.02 28.91 18.42
N ASN A 547 -40.27 29.21 17.36
CA ASN A 547 -39.69 30.47 16.97
C ASN A 547 -40.24 31.64 17.82
N LYS A 548 -39.50 32.04 18.88
CA LYS A 548 -39.93 33.09 19.82
C LYS A 548 -40.11 34.46 19.15
N SER A 549 -39.62 34.60 17.92
CA SER A 549 -39.91 35.72 17.00
C SER A 549 -41.43 35.91 16.76
N SER A 550 -42.24 34.86 16.90
CA SER A 550 -43.72 34.92 16.90
C SER A 550 -44.28 35.89 17.94
N ILE A 551 -43.63 36.02 19.11
CA ILE A 551 -44.09 36.91 20.18
C ILE A 551 -43.73 38.37 19.85
N ALA A 552 -42.56 38.64 19.26
CA ALA A 552 -42.19 39.99 18.84
C ALA A 552 -43.09 40.52 17.71
N VAL A 553 -43.45 39.66 16.75
CA VAL A 553 -44.42 39.97 15.69
C VAL A 553 -45.83 40.13 16.26
N LEU A 554 -46.26 39.29 17.20
CA LEU A 554 -47.55 39.48 17.88
C LEU A 554 -47.61 40.77 18.69
N VAL A 555 -46.56 41.11 19.43
CA VAL A 555 -46.49 42.33 20.26
C VAL A 555 -46.48 43.59 19.39
N SER A 556 -45.79 43.56 18.25
CA SER A 556 -45.79 44.68 17.30
C SER A 556 -47.12 44.81 16.54
N LEU A 557 -47.78 43.70 16.17
CA LEU A 557 -49.15 43.71 15.63
C LEU A 557 -50.18 44.19 16.67
N LEU A 558 -50.04 43.79 17.94
CA LEU A 558 -50.86 44.29 19.05
C LEU A 558 -50.65 45.79 19.26
N ALA A 559 -49.41 46.27 19.24
CA ALA A 559 -49.10 47.70 19.33
C ALA A 559 -49.71 48.49 18.15
N LEU A 560 -49.63 47.97 16.92
CA LEU A 560 -50.24 48.58 15.74
C LEU A 560 -51.78 48.61 15.83
N SER A 561 -52.39 47.57 16.39
CA SER A 561 -53.84 47.48 16.62
C SER A 561 -54.32 48.50 17.67
N ILE A 562 -53.54 48.71 18.74
CA ILE A 562 -53.82 49.71 19.78
C ILE A 562 -53.70 51.12 19.19
N VAL A 563 -52.69 51.39 18.37
CA VAL A 563 -52.50 52.70 17.70
C VAL A 563 -53.65 52.99 16.72
N THR A 564 -54.08 52.00 15.93
CA THR A 564 -55.21 52.17 14.99
C THR A 564 -56.55 52.35 15.70
N LEU A 565 -56.80 51.66 16.82
CA LEU A 565 -57.96 51.90 17.70
C LEU A 565 -57.94 53.30 18.32
N SER A 566 -56.77 53.80 18.71
CA SER A 566 -56.58 55.15 19.25
C SER A 566 -56.89 56.24 18.21
N ILE A 567 -56.46 56.04 16.96
CA ILE A 567 -56.70 56.97 15.84
C ILE A 567 -58.19 56.96 15.44
N ARG A 568 -58.85 55.79 15.40
CA ARG A 568 -60.30 55.70 15.14
C ARG A 568 -61.14 56.39 16.22
N ARG A 569 -60.76 56.30 17.49
CA ARG A 569 -61.45 57.03 18.59
C ARG A 569 -61.29 58.55 18.51
N LYS A 570 -60.18 59.07 17.97
CA LYS A 570 -60.00 60.51 17.74
C LYS A 570 -60.84 61.05 16.58
N LYS A 571 -61.01 60.26 15.49
CA LYS A 571 -61.86 60.66 14.34
C LYS A 571 -63.37 60.59 14.61
N ALA A 572 -63.82 59.81 15.59
CA ALA A 572 -65.24 59.74 15.96
C ALA A 572 -65.70 60.83 16.94
N LYS A 573 -64.79 61.70 17.39
CA LYS A 573 -65.05 62.82 18.32
C LYS A 573 -64.83 64.22 17.70
N SER A 574 -64.51 64.29 16.41
CA SER A 574 -64.52 65.51 15.58
C SER A 574 -65.70 65.44 14.63
#